data_AF-A0A5D4XJN8-F1
#
_entry.id   AF-A0A5D4XJN8-F1
#
_cell.length_a   1.000
_cell.length_b   1.000
_cell.length_c   1.000
_cell.angle_alpha   90.00
_cell.angle_beta   90.00
_cell.angle_gamma   90.00
#
_symmetry.space_group_name_H-M   'P 1'
#
loop_
_entity.id
_entity.type
_entity.pdbx_description
1 polymer ?
#
loop_
_entity_poly.entity_id
_entity_poly.type
_entity_poly.pdbx_seq_one_letter_code
_entity_poly.pdbx_strand_id
1 'polypeptide(L)'
;MSAPGILPRISTNPTGLVLTGGIIAATLDLAYICTLVYALHGLGPGWIMRSIAAGWLGRETAFAGGTGVALLGAASHYAIAIAMASVYYQAAKRMKPLARRPLLFGPVYGIALYLAMTFVIVPLSAAGTGTWQWHWTQLAHLAAHMWLVGLPCALASARALRESPA
;
A
#
# COMPACT_ATOMS: atom_id res chain seq x y z
N MET A 1 -36.57 35.25 -5.79
CA MET A 1 -35.30 34.92 -5.09
C MET A 1 -35.39 33.48 -4.62
N SER A 2 -34.81 32.53 -5.37
CA SER A 2 -34.82 31.10 -5.05
C SER A 2 -33.55 30.74 -4.27
N ALA A 3 -33.69 30.09 -3.13
CA ALA A 3 -32.56 29.65 -2.31
C ALA A 3 -31.67 28.66 -3.10
N PRO A 4 -30.33 28.74 -2.99
CA PRO A 4 -29.45 27.76 -3.61
C PRO A 4 -29.72 26.38 -2.99
N GLY A 5 -30.09 25.41 -3.83
CA GLY A 5 -30.32 24.03 -3.43
C GLY A 5 -29.08 23.47 -2.76
N ILE A 6 -29.18 23.16 -1.47
CA ILE A 6 -28.16 22.42 -0.74
C ILE A 6 -28.17 21.01 -1.32
N LEU A 7 -27.28 20.74 -2.28
CA LEU A 7 -27.06 19.38 -2.76
C LEU A 7 -26.72 18.50 -1.54
N PRO A 8 -27.36 17.32 -1.39
CA PRO A 8 -27.10 16.44 -0.27
C PRO A 8 -25.60 16.10 -0.26
N ARG A 9 -24.90 16.53 0.79
CA ARG A 9 -23.51 16.16 1.00
C ARG A 9 -23.52 14.67 1.32
N ILE A 10 -23.14 13.83 0.35
CA ILE A 10 -23.01 12.38 0.56
C ILE A 10 -22.12 12.18 1.79
N SER A 11 -22.71 11.69 2.88
CA SER A 11 -21.98 11.42 4.11
C SER A 11 -21.06 10.24 3.84
N THR A 12 -19.79 10.53 3.66
CA THR A 12 -18.77 9.53 3.36
C THR A 12 -18.25 8.98 4.71
N ASN A 13 -18.26 7.66 4.88
CA ASN A 13 -17.80 7.01 6.10
C ASN A 13 -16.26 7.10 6.16
N PRO A 14 -15.66 7.71 7.20
CA PRO A 14 -14.20 7.83 7.33
C PRO A 14 -13.47 6.49 7.19
N THR A 15 -14.04 5.41 7.73
CA THR A 15 -13.49 4.06 7.60
C THR A 15 -13.50 3.59 6.16
N GLY A 16 -14.60 3.83 5.44
CA GLY A 16 -14.73 3.47 4.02
C GLY A 16 -13.68 4.16 3.15
N LEU A 17 -13.36 5.42 3.43
CA LEU A 17 -12.31 6.16 2.73
C LEU A 17 -10.91 5.58 2.98
N VAL A 18 -10.59 5.23 4.24
CA VAL A 18 -9.29 4.65 4.58
C VAL A 18 -9.13 3.28 3.92
N LEU A 19 -10.16 2.44 3.95
CA LEU A 19 -10.18 1.16 3.25
C LEU A 19 -9.98 1.35 1.73
N THR A 20 -10.70 2.30 1.14
CA THR A 20 -10.57 2.64 -0.29
C THR A 20 -9.15 3.11 -0.60
N GLY A 21 -8.54 3.94 0.25
CA GLY A 21 -7.16 4.38 0.10
C GLY A 21 -6.16 3.23 0.12
N GLY A 22 -6.33 2.27 1.03
CA GLY A 22 -5.53 1.05 1.08
C GLY A 22 -5.70 0.16 -0.14
N ILE A 23 -6.93 -0.01 -0.63
CA ILE A 23 -7.23 -0.79 -1.86
C ILE A 23 -6.60 -0.13 -3.10
N ILE A 24 -6.71 1.20 -3.23
CA ILE A 24 -6.05 1.95 -4.30
C ILE A 24 -4.54 1.76 -4.22
N ALA A 25 -3.95 1.92 -3.03
CA ALA A 25 -2.52 1.74 -2.82
C ALA A 25 -2.05 0.33 -3.23
N ALA A 26 -2.74 -0.71 -2.74
CA ALA A 26 -2.45 -2.10 -3.09
C ALA A 26 -2.50 -2.35 -4.59
N THR A 27 -3.54 -1.83 -5.25
CA THR A 27 -3.76 -2.04 -6.69
C THR A 27 -2.70 -1.35 -7.52
N LEU A 28 -2.36 -0.09 -7.19
CA LEU A 28 -1.32 0.66 -7.89
C LEU A 28 0.06 0.01 -7.71
N ASP A 29 0.41 -0.39 -6.49
CA ASP A 29 1.68 -1.06 -6.21
C ASP A 29 1.79 -2.43 -6.90
N LEU A 30 0.70 -3.22 -6.86
CA LEU A 30 0.66 -4.52 -7.52
C LEU A 30 0.76 -4.40 -9.04
N ALA A 31 0.06 -3.42 -9.64
CA ALA A 31 0.17 -3.13 -11.05
C ALA A 31 1.60 -2.73 -11.43
N TYR A 32 2.20 -1.81 -10.67
CA TYR A 32 3.58 -1.39 -10.86
C TYR A 32 4.56 -2.58 -10.85
N ILE A 33 4.54 -3.39 -9.79
CA ILE A 33 5.52 -4.48 -9.65
C ILE A 33 5.29 -5.60 -10.67
N CYS A 34 4.03 -5.89 -11.02
CA CYS A 34 3.71 -6.85 -12.08
C CYS A 34 4.22 -6.37 -13.44
N THR A 35 4.01 -5.10 -13.78
CA THR A 35 4.51 -4.52 -15.04
C THR A 35 6.04 -4.50 -15.08
N LEU A 36 6.69 -4.06 -14.00
CA LEU A 36 8.15 -3.99 -13.93
C LEU A 36 8.79 -5.39 -14.06
N VAL A 37 8.30 -6.35 -13.29
CA VAL A 37 8.87 -7.72 -13.30
C VAL A 37 8.57 -8.44 -14.60
N TYR A 38 7.38 -8.22 -15.20
CA TYR A 38 7.10 -8.74 -16.53
C TYR A 38 8.06 -8.15 -17.58
N ALA A 39 8.30 -6.83 -17.55
CA ALA A 39 9.19 -6.17 -18.49
C ALA A 39 10.67 -6.62 -18.35
N LEU A 40 11.14 -6.87 -17.12
CA LEU A 40 12.53 -7.23 -16.86
C LEU A 40 12.81 -8.74 -16.95
N HIS A 41 11.82 -9.58 -16.65
CA HIS A 41 12.02 -11.02 -16.46
C HIS A 41 10.98 -11.91 -17.17
N GLY A 42 9.95 -11.34 -17.80
CA GLY A 42 8.88 -12.11 -18.45
C GLY A 42 7.96 -12.86 -17.47
N LEU A 43 8.00 -12.55 -16.18
CA LEU A 43 7.24 -13.25 -15.15
C LEU A 43 5.89 -12.58 -14.93
N GLY A 44 4.81 -13.37 -15.00
CA GLY A 44 3.44 -12.87 -14.86
C GLY A 44 2.97 -12.64 -13.41
N PRO A 45 1.76 -12.06 -13.21
CA PRO A 45 1.22 -11.71 -11.89
C PRO A 45 1.15 -12.88 -10.90
N GLY A 46 0.87 -14.10 -11.37
CA GLY A 46 0.82 -15.28 -10.51
C GLY A 46 2.18 -15.63 -9.88
N TRP A 47 3.29 -15.25 -10.51
CA TRP A 47 4.62 -15.39 -9.91
C TRP A 47 4.79 -14.39 -8.75
N ILE A 48 4.39 -13.13 -8.95
CA ILE A 48 4.44 -12.08 -7.92
C ILE A 48 3.59 -12.44 -6.72
N MET A 49 2.35 -12.86 -6.95
CA MET A 49 1.44 -13.28 -5.88
C MET A 49 2.04 -14.41 -5.04
N ARG A 50 2.65 -15.42 -5.66
CA ARG A 50 3.35 -16.48 -4.92
C ARG A 50 4.60 -15.98 -4.21
N SER A 51 5.33 -15.02 -4.79
CA SER A 51 6.45 -14.36 -4.10
C SER A 51 6.00 -13.64 -2.84
N ILE A 52 4.82 -13.04 -2.82
CA ILE A 52 4.25 -12.42 -1.61
C ILE A 52 3.83 -13.50 -0.61
N ALA A 53 3.18 -14.57 -1.08
CA ALA A 53 2.78 -15.70 -0.24
C ALA A 53 3.97 -16.44 0.41
N ALA A 54 5.16 -16.36 -0.19
CA ALA A 54 6.39 -16.88 0.39
C ALA A 54 6.70 -16.27 1.77
N GLY A 55 6.21 -15.06 2.06
CA GLY A 55 6.34 -14.44 3.37
C GLY A 55 5.70 -15.24 4.51
N TRP A 56 4.71 -16.08 4.19
CA TRP A 56 4.04 -16.98 5.14
C TRP A 56 4.56 -18.41 5.05
N LEU A 57 4.74 -18.91 3.83
CA LEU A 57 4.93 -20.35 3.57
C LEU A 57 6.40 -20.74 3.34
N GLY A 58 7.29 -19.79 3.14
CA GLY A 58 8.60 -20.05 2.55
C GLY A 58 8.55 -20.12 1.03
N ARG A 59 9.71 -19.89 0.39
CA ARG A 59 9.80 -19.83 -1.08
C ARG A 59 9.43 -21.16 -1.74
N GLU A 60 10.00 -22.26 -1.26
CA GLU A 60 9.80 -23.58 -1.85
C GLU A 60 8.31 -23.96 -1.87
N THR A 61 7.64 -23.92 -0.72
CA THR A 61 6.21 -24.22 -0.60
C THR A 61 5.35 -23.23 -1.39
N ALA A 62 5.70 -21.94 -1.38
CA ALA A 62 4.90 -20.95 -2.09
C ALA A 62 4.94 -21.12 -3.61
N PHE A 63 6.11 -21.45 -4.19
CA PHE A 63 6.26 -21.65 -5.63
C PHE A 63 5.83 -23.04 -6.11
N ALA A 64 5.86 -24.06 -5.25
CA ALA A 64 5.22 -25.35 -5.51
C ALA A 64 3.68 -25.26 -5.52
N GLY A 65 3.12 -24.19 -4.93
CA GLY A 65 1.69 -23.94 -4.86
C GLY A 65 1.04 -23.47 -6.18
N GLY A 66 -0.26 -23.75 -6.28
CA GLY A 66 -1.13 -23.27 -7.37
C GLY A 66 -1.91 -22.00 -7.02
N THR A 67 -3.11 -21.86 -7.60
CA THR A 67 -3.96 -20.68 -7.49
C THR A 67 -4.29 -20.29 -6.04
N GLY A 68 -4.51 -21.26 -5.14
CA GLY A 68 -4.82 -20.97 -3.73
C GLY A 68 -3.70 -20.20 -3.02
N VAL A 69 -2.43 -20.51 -3.31
CA VAL A 69 -1.29 -19.79 -2.76
C VAL A 69 -1.15 -18.40 -3.37
N ALA A 70 -1.44 -18.27 -4.67
CA ALA A 70 -1.48 -16.95 -5.31
C ALA A 70 -2.56 -16.05 -4.67
N LEU A 71 -3.75 -16.59 -4.40
CA LEU A 71 -4.82 -15.86 -3.70
C LEU A 71 -4.41 -15.44 -2.28
N LEU A 72 -3.70 -16.30 -1.54
CA LEU A 72 -3.14 -15.94 -0.23
C LEU A 72 -2.19 -14.74 -0.36
N GLY A 73 -1.32 -14.74 -1.36
CA GLY A 73 -0.41 -13.63 -1.63
C GLY A 73 -1.13 -12.34 -1.98
N ALA A 74 -2.13 -12.40 -2.87
CA ALA A 74 -2.96 -11.25 -3.22
C ALA A 74 -3.72 -10.71 -1.99
N ALA A 75 -4.39 -11.57 -1.23
CA ALA A 75 -5.11 -11.17 -0.02
C ALA A 75 -4.17 -10.54 1.01
N SER A 76 -2.97 -11.10 1.20
CA SER A 76 -1.96 -10.57 2.10
C SER A 76 -1.50 -9.18 1.66
N HIS A 77 -1.26 -8.97 0.37
CA HIS A 77 -0.86 -7.69 -0.19
C HIS A 77 -1.87 -6.58 0.11
N TYR A 78 -3.15 -6.85 -0.18
CA TYR A 78 -4.22 -5.90 0.08
C TYR A 78 -4.42 -5.67 1.59
N ALA A 79 -4.35 -6.71 2.41
CA ALA A 79 -4.46 -6.58 3.86
C ALA A 79 -3.34 -5.71 4.45
N ILE A 80 -2.10 -5.89 3.99
CA ILE A 80 -0.94 -5.09 4.40
C ILE A 80 -1.14 -3.62 4.01
N ALA A 81 -1.53 -3.35 2.77
CA ALA A 81 -1.75 -1.97 2.31
C ALA A 81 -2.89 -1.27 3.06
N ILE A 82 -3.97 -1.99 3.38
CA ILE A 82 -5.07 -1.48 4.21
C ILE A 82 -4.58 -1.19 5.64
N ALA A 83 -3.74 -2.07 6.21
CA ALA A 83 -3.13 -1.83 7.51
C ALA A 83 -2.24 -0.58 7.48
N MET A 84 -1.42 -0.39 6.44
CA MET A 84 -0.60 0.81 6.25
C MET A 84 -1.44 2.08 6.17
N ALA A 85 -2.55 2.07 5.42
CA ALA A 85 -3.47 3.20 5.33
C ALA A 85 -4.11 3.50 6.69
N SER A 86 -4.50 2.46 7.42
CA SER A 86 -5.09 2.57 8.76
C SER A 86 -4.11 3.16 9.76
N VAL A 87 -2.84 2.74 9.74
CA VAL A 87 -1.77 3.29 10.58
C VAL A 87 -1.57 4.78 10.30
N TYR A 88 -1.51 5.19 9.02
CA TYR A 88 -1.38 6.60 8.67
C TYR A 88 -2.59 7.40 9.17
N TYR A 89 -3.81 6.91 8.97
CA TYR A 89 -5.03 7.58 9.44
C TYR A 89 -5.01 7.79 10.95
N GLN A 90 -4.65 6.76 11.72
CA GLN A 90 -4.58 6.84 13.18
C GLN A 90 -3.49 7.82 13.65
N ALA A 91 -2.34 7.89 12.96
CA ALA A 91 -1.32 8.90 13.21
C ALA A 91 -1.83 10.31 12.88
N ALA A 92 -2.52 10.47 11.74
CA ALA A 92 -3.06 11.74 11.28
C ALA A 92 -4.16 12.31 12.20
N LYS A 93 -4.90 11.47 12.91
CA LYS A 93 -5.83 11.89 13.98
C LYS A 93 -5.12 12.62 15.12
N ARG A 94 -3.90 12.20 15.45
CA ARG A 94 -3.11 12.74 16.57
C ARG A 94 -2.21 13.89 16.13
N MET A 95 -1.72 13.85 14.90
CA MET A 95 -0.74 14.79 14.36
C MET A 95 -1.34 15.58 13.20
N LYS A 96 -1.89 16.76 13.51
CA LYS A 96 -2.55 17.65 12.53
C LYS A 96 -1.73 17.92 11.25
N PRO A 97 -0.38 18.04 11.27
CA PRO A 97 0.40 18.25 10.04
C PRO A 97 0.22 17.14 8.99
N LEU A 98 0.07 15.87 9.39
CA LEU A 98 -0.09 14.73 8.48
C LEU A 98 -1.36 14.84 7.63
N ALA A 99 -2.44 15.37 8.20
CA ALA A 99 -3.71 15.60 7.50
C ALA A 99 -3.72 16.92 6.72
N ARG A 100 -2.95 17.93 7.16
CA ARG A 100 -2.90 19.26 6.53
C ARG A 100 -2.01 19.31 5.29
N ARG A 101 -0.95 18.49 5.24
CA ARG A 101 0.02 18.47 4.13
C ARG A 101 0.22 17.04 3.58
N PRO A 102 -0.84 16.39 3.06
CA PRO A 102 -0.76 15.00 2.60
C PRO A 102 0.22 14.81 1.43
N LEU A 103 0.41 15.83 0.58
CA LEU A 103 1.37 15.78 -0.54
C LEU A 103 2.83 15.74 -0.08
N LEU A 104 3.13 16.21 1.14
CA LEU A 104 4.46 16.15 1.73
C LEU A 104 4.62 14.89 2.59
N PHE A 105 3.68 14.66 3.50
CA PHE A 105 3.78 13.56 4.46
C PHE A 105 3.42 12.20 3.87
N GLY A 106 2.69 12.14 2.75
CA GLY A 106 2.46 10.90 2.00
C GLY A 106 3.76 10.30 1.46
N PRO A 107 4.55 11.04 0.67
CA PRO A 107 5.87 10.57 0.23
C PRO A 107 6.82 10.24 1.39
N VAL A 108 6.88 11.06 2.43
CA VAL A 108 7.71 10.78 3.63
C VAL A 108 7.30 9.45 4.28
N TYR A 109 5.99 9.21 4.41
CA TYR A 109 5.50 7.93 4.91
C TYR A 109 5.83 6.77 3.98
N GLY A 110 5.73 6.96 2.66
CA GLY A 110 6.14 5.97 1.68
C GLY A 110 7.62 5.57 1.82
N ILE A 111 8.52 6.53 2.07
CA ILE A 111 9.93 6.23 2.40
C ILE A 111 9.99 5.33 3.65
N ALA A 112 9.29 5.69 4.72
CA ALA A 112 9.27 4.90 5.94
C ALA A 112 8.72 3.47 5.72
N LEU A 113 7.67 3.32 4.92
CA LEU A 113 7.10 2.03 4.54
C LEU A 113 8.08 1.18 3.73
N TYR A 114 8.76 1.78 2.75
CA TYR A 114 9.78 1.08 1.96
C TYR A 114 10.90 0.54 2.84
N LEU A 115 11.40 1.36 3.77
CA LEU A 115 12.44 0.95 4.71
C LEU A 115 11.95 -0.16 5.64
N ALA A 116 10.73 -0.03 6.20
CA ALA A 116 10.13 -1.05 7.04
C ALA A 116 9.95 -2.38 6.30
N MET A 117 9.45 -2.34 5.05
CA MET A 117 9.29 -3.53 4.23
C MET A 117 10.63 -4.19 3.92
N THR A 118 11.61 -3.39 3.51
CA THR A 118 12.91 -3.88 3.04
C THR A 118 13.76 -4.44 4.19
N PHE A 119 13.78 -3.76 5.34
CA PHE A 119 14.75 -4.05 6.41
C PHE A 119 14.15 -4.70 7.65
N VAL A 120 12.82 -4.77 7.76
CA VAL A 120 12.15 -5.35 8.94
C VAL A 120 11.20 -6.46 8.52
N ILE A 121 10.18 -6.14 7.71
CA ILE A 121 9.07 -7.06 7.46
C ILE A 121 9.51 -8.23 6.58
N VAL A 122 10.15 -7.97 5.43
CA VAL A 122 10.62 -9.05 4.55
C VAL A 122 11.69 -9.91 5.24
N PRO A 123 12.72 -9.34 5.92
CA PRO A 123 13.71 -10.15 6.64
C PRO A 123 13.15 -11.01 7.77
N LEU A 124 12.07 -10.59 8.43
CA LEU A 124 11.39 -11.37 9.46
C LEU A 124 10.36 -12.37 8.89
N SER A 125 10.06 -12.30 7.59
CA SER A 125 9.11 -13.20 6.93
C SER A 125 9.75 -14.53 6.54
N ALA A 126 8.93 -15.53 6.25
CA ALA A 126 9.39 -16.82 5.75
C ALA A 126 9.96 -16.75 4.31
N ALA A 127 9.82 -15.63 3.60
CA ALA A 127 10.26 -15.50 2.22
C ALA A 127 11.79 -15.64 2.04
N GLY A 128 12.53 -15.59 3.15
CA GLY A 128 13.99 -15.63 3.17
C GLY A 128 14.59 -14.28 2.83
N THR A 129 15.78 -14.01 3.37
CA THR A 129 16.56 -12.82 3.05
C THR A 129 17.38 -13.09 1.79
N GLY A 130 16.94 -12.55 0.64
CA GLY A 130 17.92 -12.23 -0.40
C GLY A 130 18.91 -11.22 0.18
N THR A 131 20.20 -11.34 -0.09
CA THR A 131 21.16 -10.29 0.29
C THR A 131 20.71 -8.99 -0.38
N TRP A 132 20.36 -7.97 0.40
CA TRP A 132 19.99 -6.67 -0.16
C TRP A 132 21.21 -6.13 -0.93
N GLN A 133 21.05 -5.94 -2.24
CA GLN A 133 22.09 -5.40 -3.10
C GLN A 133 21.57 -4.15 -3.79
N TRP A 134 22.36 -3.08 -3.75
CA TRP A 134 22.02 -1.83 -4.41
C TRP A 134 21.97 -2.00 -5.93
N HIS A 135 20.84 -1.64 -6.52
CA HIS A 135 20.58 -1.54 -7.96
C HIS A 135 19.74 -0.27 -8.24
N TRP A 136 19.53 0.05 -9.51
CA TRP A 136 18.66 1.16 -9.91
C TRP A 136 17.19 0.90 -9.58
N THR A 137 16.77 -0.36 -9.51
CA THR A 137 15.39 -0.76 -9.23
C THR A 137 14.94 -0.36 -7.81
N GLN A 138 15.86 -0.21 -6.85
CA GLN A 138 15.54 0.27 -5.51
C GLN A 138 15.03 1.71 -5.53
N LEU A 139 15.55 2.56 -6.41
CA LEU A 139 15.01 3.91 -6.60
C LEU A 139 13.59 3.87 -7.17
N ALA A 140 13.32 2.94 -8.09
CA ALA A 140 11.98 2.74 -8.63
C ALA A 140 11.01 2.23 -7.54
N HIS A 141 11.43 1.26 -6.72
CA HIS A 141 10.63 0.73 -5.61
C HIS A 141 10.34 1.79 -4.54
N LEU A 142 11.34 2.61 -4.23
CA LEU A 142 11.20 3.74 -3.31
C LEU A 142 10.20 4.76 -3.86
N ALA A 143 10.33 5.15 -5.13
CA ALA A 143 9.40 6.05 -5.78
C ALA A 143 7.97 5.47 -5.81
N ALA A 144 7.83 4.17 -6.10
CA ALA A 144 6.54 3.48 -6.04
C ALA A 144 5.92 3.58 -4.63
N HIS A 145 6.69 3.31 -3.56
CA HIS A 145 6.18 3.45 -2.21
C HIS A 145 5.78 4.89 -1.84
N MET A 146 6.55 5.89 -2.31
CA MET A 146 6.23 7.31 -2.08
C MET A 146 4.91 7.71 -2.74
N TRP A 147 4.74 7.38 -4.02
CA TRP A 147 3.67 7.93 -4.86
C TRP A 147 2.46 7.01 -5.00
N LEU A 148 2.67 5.69 -5.01
CA LEU A 148 1.62 4.70 -5.24
C LEU A 148 1.08 4.12 -3.93
N VAL A 149 1.80 4.26 -2.81
CA VAL A 149 1.36 3.75 -1.50
C VAL A 149 1.15 4.88 -0.49
N GLY A 150 2.22 5.62 -0.17
CA GLY A 150 2.20 6.65 0.85
C GLY A 150 1.24 7.80 0.53
N LEU A 151 1.25 8.27 -0.71
CA LEU A 151 0.37 9.36 -1.15
C LEU A 151 -1.12 8.99 -1.11
N PRO A 152 -1.59 7.85 -1.67
CA PRO A 152 -2.99 7.42 -1.50
C PRO A 152 -3.41 7.28 -0.03
N CYS A 153 -2.55 6.69 0.82
CA CYS A 153 -2.82 6.58 2.26
C CYS A 153 -3.04 7.96 2.91
N ALA A 154 -2.16 8.93 2.58
CA ALA A 154 -2.22 10.27 3.13
C ALA A 154 -3.43 11.07 2.64
N LEU A 155 -3.76 10.99 1.35
CA LEU A 155 -4.92 11.66 0.76
C LEU A 155 -6.23 11.10 1.29
N ALA A 156 -6.36 9.78 1.36
CA ALA A 156 -7.54 9.12 1.92
C ALA A 156 -7.75 9.52 3.39
N SER A 157 -6.68 9.52 4.19
CA SER A 157 -6.73 9.93 5.59
C SER A 157 -7.08 11.41 5.75
N ALA A 158 -6.48 12.30 4.96
CA ALA A 158 -6.79 13.71 4.98
C ALA A 158 -8.25 13.99 4.58
N ARG A 159 -8.82 13.21 3.65
CA ARG A 159 -10.23 13.30 3.29
C ARG A 159 -11.14 12.80 4.41
N ALA A 160 -10.84 11.63 4.97
CA ALA A 160 -11.60 11.02 6.06
C ALA A 160 -11.69 11.93 7.30
N LEU A 161 -10.60 12.64 7.63
CA LEU A 161 -10.57 13.58 8.76
C LEU A 161 -11.30 14.90 8.49
N ARG A 162 -11.56 15.26 7.23
CA ARG A 162 -12.37 16.45 6.90
C ARG A 162 -13.87 16.19 6.99
N GLU A 163 -14.26 14.92 6.91
CA GLU A 163 -15.66 14.49 6.93
C GLU A 163 -16.10 13.94 8.29
N SER A 164 -15.15 13.66 9.19
CA SER A 164 -15.44 13.34 10.58
C SER A 164 -15.78 14.64 11.34
N PRO A 165 -16.99 14.81 11.90
CA PRO A 165 -17.27 15.91 12.83
C PRO A 165 -16.32 15.79 14.04
N ALA A 166 -15.72 16.90 14.43
CA ALA A 166 -14.87 16.98 15.62
C ALA A 166 -15.70 16.84 16.90
#